data_AF-A0A074W0K7-F1
#
_entry.id   AF-A0A074W0K7-F1
#
_cell.length_a   1.000
_cell.length_b   1.000
_cell.length_c   1.000
_cell.angle_alpha   90.00
_cell.angle_beta   90.00
_cell.angle_gamma   90.00
#
_symmetry.space_group_name_H-M   'P 1'
#
loop_
_entity.id
_entity.type
_entity.pdbx_description
1 polymer ?
#
loop_
_entity_poly.entity_id
_entity_poly.type
_entity_poly.pdbx_seq_one_letter_code
_entity_poly.pdbx_strand_id
1 'polypeptide(L)' 'EASGNDTIQFTDVNFSEVKFRKENYDLIIYGYNENDSIRIKNFFYGSYDYYTIENFVFKDQTISLEEVRNIINKQ' A
#
# COMPACT_ATOMS: atom_id res chain seq x y z
N GLU A 1 14.94 10.34 -0.10
CA GLU A 1 14.57 11.28 0.98
C GLU A 1 14.41 10.46 2.25
N ALA A 2 14.55 11.04 3.45
CA ALA A 2 14.40 10.32 4.73
C ALA A 2 13.46 11.08 5.69
N SER A 3 12.64 11.97 5.16
CA SER A 3 11.76 12.87 5.92
C SER A 3 10.38 13.07 5.28
N GLY A 4 9.99 12.19 4.35
CA GLY A 4 8.65 12.19 3.78
C GLY A 4 7.65 11.55 4.73
N ASN A 5 6.41 12.04 4.73
CA ASN A 5 5.27 11.34 5.30
C ASN A 5 4.29 11.07 4.14
N ASP A 6 4.70 10.13 3.29
CA ASP A 6 4.03 9.83 2.05
C ASP A 6 2.73 9.09 2.33
N THR A 7 1.67 9.53 1.65
CA THR A 7 0.31 9.05 1.88
C THR A 7 -0.35 8.67 0.56
N ILE A 8 -0.89 7.45 0.50
CA ILE A 8 -1.88 7.10 -0.51
C ILE A 8 -3.25 7.27 0.12
N GLN A 9 -4.08 8.13 -0.47
CA GLN A 9 -5.43 8.40 0.00
C GLN A 9 -6.48 7.97 -1.02
N PHE A 10 -7.37 7.08 -0.59
CA PHE A 10 -8.62 6.77 -1.25
C PHE A 10 -9.74 7.57 -0.59
N THR A 11 -10.42 8.42 -1.35
CA THR A 11 -11.42 9.35 -0.82
C THR A 11 -12.83 8.75 -0.72
N ASP A 12 -13.14 7.71 -1.50
CA ASP A 12 -14.46 7.08 -1.53
C ASP A 12 -14.39 5.54 -1.62
N VAL A 13 -13.32 4.95 -1.08
CA VAL A 13 -13.12 3.50 -1.04
C VAL A 13 -12.87 3.08 0.40
N ASN A 14 -13.61 2.08 0.88
CA ASN A 14 -13.37 1.48 2.19
C ASN A 14 -12.21 0.48 2.12
N PHE A 15 -11.49 0.29 3.23
CA PHE A 15 -10.38 -0.67 3.31
C PHE A 15 -10.79 -2.09 2.91
N SER A 16 -12.01 -2.53 3.24
CA SER A 16 -12.53 -3.87 2.91
C SER A 16 -12.72 -4.12 1.41
N GLU A 17 -12.77 -3.06 0.60
CA GLU A 17 -12.87 -3.12 -0.87
C GLU A 17 -11.50 -3.27 -1.52
N VAL A 18 -10.42 -3.06 -0.76
CA VAL A 18 -9.05 -3.07 -1.26
C VAL A 18 -8.34 -4.36 -0.91
N LYS A 19 -7.57 -4.85 -1.89
CA LYS A 19 -6.69 -5.99 -1.76
C LYS A 19 -5.26 -5.56 -2.06
N PHE A 20 -4.34 -6.19 -1.36
CA PHE A 20 -2.91 -6.02 -1.53
C PHE A 20 -2.32 -7.33 -2.03
N ARG A 21 -1.38 -7.25 -2.96
CA ARG A 21 -0.53 -8.39 -3.32
C ARG A 21 0.87 -7.92 -3.67
N LYS A 22 1.83 -8.82 -3.48
CA LYS A 22 3.19 -8.63 -3.95
C LYS A 22 3.33 -9.14 -5.38
N GLU A 23 3.96 -8.36 -6.25
CA GLU A 23 4.35 -8.79 -7.59
C GLU A 23 5.83 -8.45 -7.81
N ASN A 24 6.71 -9.45 -7.89
CA ASN A 24 8.16 -9.27 -7.86
C ASN A 24 8.62 -8.46 -6.63
N TYR A 25 9.12 -7.23 -6.83
CA TYR A 25 9.50 -6.29 -5.77
C TYR A 25 8.50 -5.15 -5.58
N ASP A 26 7.36 -5.21 -6.28
CA ASP A 26 6.35 -4.15 -6.30
C ASP A 26 5.17 -4.50 -5.40
N LEU A 27 4.53 -3.47 -4.85
CA LEU A 27 3.22 -3.56 -4.20
C LEU A 27 2.14 -3.24 -5.22
N ILE A 28 1.16 -4.14 -5.34
CA ILE A 28 -0.04 -3.94 -6.14
C ILE A 28 -1.24 -3.76 -5.22
N ILE A 29 -1.95 -2.65 -5.37
CA ILE A 29 -3.21 -2.34 -4.69
C ILE A 29 -4.34 -2.42 -5.73
N TYR A 30 -5.35 -3.25 -5.48
CA TYR A 30 -6.41 -3.57 -6.45
C TYR A 30 -7.73 -3.91 -5.75
N GLY A 31 -8.80 -4.17 -6.51
CA GLY A 31 -10.08 -4.65 -5.98
C GLY A 31 -11.12 -3.55 -5.74
N TYR A 32 -10.70 -2.29 -5.65
CA TYR A 32 -11.59 -1.13 -5.56
C TYR A 32 -12.29 -0.77 -6.88
N ASN A 33 -11.80 -1.32 -7.99
CA ASN A 33 -12.42 -1.31 -9.32
C ASN A 33 -11.88 -2.55 -10.07
N GLU A 34 -12.69 -3.17 -10.93
CA GLU A 34 -12.36 -4.45 -11.58
C GLU A 34 -11.11 -4.37 -12.49
N ASN A 35 -10.87 -3.21 -13.11
CA ASN A 35 -9.80 -3.04 -14.10
C ASN A 35 -8.65 -2.14 -13.66
N ASP A 36 -8.76 -1.50 -12.49
CA ASP A 36 -7.75 -0.55 -12.02
C ASP A 36 -6.82 -1.20 -10.99
N SER A 37 -5.57 -0.74 -11.00
CA SER A 37 -4.62 -1.06 -9.96
C SER A 37 -3.61 0.08 -9.78
N ILE A 38 -3.13 0.24 -8.55
CA ILE A 38 -1.99 1.08 -8.25
C ILE A 38 -0.78 0.16 -8.08
N ARG A 39 0.31 0.48 -8.77
CA ARG A 39 1.60 -0.20 -8.67
C ARG A 39 2.64 0.71 -8.04
N ILE A 40 3.12 0.35 -6.87
CA ILE A 40 4.23 1.02 -6.20
C ILE A 40 5.48 0.19 -6.45
N LYS A 41 6.39 0.73 -7.27
CA LYS A 41 7.58 0.01 -7.69
C LYS A 41 8.58 -0.12 -6.54
N ASN A 42 9.29 -1.24 -6.49
CA ASN A 42 10.40 -1.47 -5.56
C ASN A 42 10.01 -1.35 -4.07
N PHE A 43 8.72 -1.48 -3.74
CA PHE A 43 8.20 -1.41 -2.36
C PHE A 43 8.87 -2.44 -1.42
N PHE A 44 9.30 -3.57 -1.96
CA PHE A 44 10.00 -4.64 -1.24
C PHE A 44 11.49 -4.73 -1.60
N TYR A 45 12.03 -3.76 -2.34
CA TYR A 45 13.42 -3.78 -2.79
C TYR A 45 14.33 -2.99 -1.85
N GLY A 46 15.25 -3.71 -1.20
CA GLY A 46 16.26 -3.11 -0.32
C GLY A 46 15.88 -3.11 1.16
N SER A 47 16.90 -3.11 2.01
CA SER A 47 16.82 -3.09 3.48
C SER A 47 16.75 -1.67 4.06
N TYR A 48 16.48 -0.68 3.22
CA TYR A 48 16.50 0.72 3.62
C TYR A 48 15.14 1.37 3.38
N ASP A 49 14.58 1.92 4.44
CA ASP A 49 13.31 2.66 4.52
C ASP A 49 13.32 4.00 3.74
N TYR A 50 13.98 4.06 2.57
CA TYR A 50 14.17 5.29 1.79
C TYR A 50 13.10 5.53 0.71
N TYR A 51 12.17 4.59 0.52
CA TYR A 51 11.11 4.61 -0.50
C TYR A 51 9.77 4.16 0.07
N THR A 52 9.47 4.58 1.30
CA THR A 52 8.32 4.06 2.03
C THR A 52 7.12 4.99 1.86
N ILE A 53 5.95 4.36 1.72
CA ILE A 53 4.67 5.02 1.91
C ILE A 53 4.28 4.71 3.34
N GLU A 54 4.21 5.73 4.18
CA GLU A 54 3.96 5.54 5.61
C GLU A 54 2.47 5.28 5.88
N ASN A 55 1.58 5.98 5.15
CA ASN A 55 0.14 5.93 5.41
C ASN A 55 -0.66 5.51 4.19
N PHE A 56 -1.65 4.65 4.46
CA PHE A 56 -2.69 4.27 3.51
C PHE A 56 -4.02 4.69 4.12
N VAL A 57 -4.60 5.77 3.60
CA VAL A 57 -5.84 6.37 4.09
C VAL A 57 -6.99 5.90 3.21
N PHE A 58 -7.98 5.29 3.83
CA PHE A 58 -9.26 4.88 3.25
C PHE A 58 -10.38 5.76 3.79
N LYS A 59 -11.57 5.60 3.22
CA LYS A 59 -12.76 6.33 3.67
C LYS A 59 -13.11 6.07 5.14
N ASP A 60 -12.93 4.83 5.59
CA ASP A 60 -13.33 4.33 6.89
C ASP A 60 -12.19 4.23 7.91
N GLN A 61 -10.94 4.16 7.46
CA GLN A 61 -9.78 3.97 8.33
C GLN A 61 -8.45 4.39 7.70
N THR A 62 -7.40 4.46 8.51
CA THR A 62 -6.02 4.63 8.06
C THR A 62 -5.20 3.47 8.60
N ILE A 63 -4.36 2.89 7.74
CA ILE A 63 -3.41 1.85 8.14
C ILE A 63 -1.98 2.28 7.80
N SER A 64 -1.05 1.77 8.57
CA SER A 64 0.38 1.98 8.42
C SER A 64 1.01 1.03 7.40
N LEU A 65 2.23 1.39 6.97
CA LEU A 65 3.11 0.51 6.22
C LEU A 65 3.27 -0.89 6.85
N GLU A 66 3.43 -0.95 8.18
CA GLU A 66 3.64 -2.21 8.88
C GLU A 66 2.41 -3.12 8.80
N GLU A 67 1.20 -2.55 8.88
CA GLU A 67 -0.05 -3.28 8.71
C GLU A 67 -0.18 -3.84 7.30
N VAL A 68 0.13 -3.05 6.26
CA VAL A 68 0.15 -3.55 4.87
C VAL A 68 1.13 -4.71 4.71
N ARG A 69 2.35 -4.59 5.25
CA ARG A 69 3.35 -5.67 5.23
C ARG A 69 2.82 -6.92 5.95
N ASN A 70 2.17 -6.77 7.09
CA ASN A 70 1.59 -7.87 7.86
C ASN A 70 0.42 -8.55 7.12
N ILE A 71 -0.43 -7.78 6.45
CA ILE A 71 -1.53 -8.32 5.62
C ILE A 71 -0.97 -9.19 4.52
N ILE A 72 0.05 -8.71 3.80
CA ILE A 72 0.64 -9.41 2.66
C ILE A 72 1.41 -10.66 3.11
N ASN A 73 2.12 -10.61 4.24
CA ASN A 73 2.85 -11.76 4.78
C ASN A 73 1.94 -12.89 5.32
N LYS A 74 0.64 -12.62 5.51
CA LYS A 74 -0.35 -13.60 5.97
C LYS A 74 -1.16 -14.25 4.84
N GLN A 75 -1.01 -13.77 3.61
CA GLN A 75 -1.61 -14.35 2.41
C GLN A 75 -0.75 -15.50 1.88
#